data_AF-A0A0B1RYE1-F1
#
_entry.id   AF-A0A0B1RYE1-F1
#
_cell.length_a   1.000
_cell.length_b   1.000
_cell.length_c   1.000
_cell.angle_alpha   90.00
_cell.angle_beta   90.00
_cell.angle_gamma   90.00
#
_symmetry.space_group_name_H-M   'P 1'
#
loop_
_entity.id
_entity.type
_entity.pdbx_description
1 polymer ?
#
loop_
_entity_poly.entity_id
_entity_poly.type
_entity_poly.pdbx_seq_one_letter_code
_entity_poly.pdbx_strand_id
1 'polypeptide(L)'
;LIAILSGIISNPLAAEFCASDFKWPAVFYCSGILGFLWCIVWHLTVNNSPANTKWISDHEVTYLRHHLPEKQAKHQKKIIPWRSIVSSAPLLVVFYSSIIVNMMIAMILVYIPVYFKDVLMLEVKQV
;
A
#
# COMPACT_ATOMS: atom_id res chain seq x y z
N LEU A 1 -0.65 4.02 -6.87
CA LEU A 1 -1.29 5.36 -6.99
C LEU A 1 -1.62 5.95 -5.62
N ILE A 2 -2.49 5.30 -4.82
CA ILE A 2 -2.89 5.79 -3.48
C ILE A 2 -1.68 6.00 -2.55
N ALA A 3 -0.74 5.05 -2.54
CA ALA A 3 0.50 5.15 -1.73
C ALA A 3 1.46 6.27 -2.18
N ILE A 4 1.45 6.65 -3.46
CA ILE A 4 2.28 7.73 -3.99
C ILE A 4 1.66 9.08 -3.60
N LEU A 5 0.33 9.19 -3.75
CA LEU A 5 -0.44 10.36 -3.34
C LEU A 5 -0.34 10.61 -1.83
N SER A 6 -0.37 9.56 -1.00
CA SER A 6 -0.19 9.71 0.44
C SER A 6 1.19 10.25 0.80
N GLY A 7 2.25 9.82 0.12
CA GLY A 7 3.61 10.33 0.36
C GLY A 7 3.77 11.80 -0.04
N ILE A 8 3.19 12.19 -1.17
CA ILE A 8 3.21 13.59 -1.65
C ILE A 8 2.47 14.51 -0.68
N ILE A 9 1.37 14.06 -0.07
CA ILE A 9 0.58 14.87 0.86
C ILE A 9 1.18 14.85 2.27
N SER A 10 1.70 13.70 2.72
CA SER A 10 2.21 13.54 4.09
C SER A 10 3.54 14.26 4.34
N ASN A 11 4.44 14.31 3.35
CA ASN A 11 5.75 14.95 3.52
C ASN A 11 5.67 16.47 3.81
N PRO A 12 4.94 17.29 3.04
CA PRO A 12 4.79 18.72 3.34
C PRO A 12 3.99 18.97 4.62
N LEU A 13 2.96 18.15 4.91
CA LEU A 13 2.24 18.23 6.18
C LEU A 13 3.17 17.98 7.37
N ALA A 14 4.03 16.97 7.29
CA ALA A 14 5.02 16.70 8.33
C ALA A 14 6.05 17.84 8.46
N ALA A 15 6.47 18.46 7.36
CA ALA A 15 7.36 19.62 7.38
C ALA A 15 6.71 20.83 8.08
N GLU A 16 5.44 21.13 7.76
CA GLU A 16 4.67 22.22 8.37
C GLU A 16 4.52 22.02 9.89
N PHE A 17 4.18 20.80 10.31
CA PHE A 17 4.06 20.48 11.74
C PHE A 17 5.40 20.56 12.46
N CYS A 18 6.51 20.13 11.84
CA CYS A 18 7.85 20.25 12.41
C CYS A 18 8.32 21.71 12.56
N ALA A 19 7.83 22.62 11.71
CA ALA A 19 8.12 24.05 11.80
C ALA A 19 7.26 24.79 12.85
N SER A 20 6.15 24.21 13.29
CA SER A 20 5.26 24.78 14.30
C SER A 20 5.76 24.55 15.73
N ASP A 21 5.27 25.34 16.70
CA ASP A 21 5.62 25.21 18.13
C ASP A 21 5.31 23.83 18.71
N PHE A 22 4.34 23.13 18.10
CA PHE A 22 4.06 21.72 18.31
C PHE A 22 5.08 20.89 17.51
N LYS A 23 6.27 20.71 18.12
CA LYS A 23 7.39 19.87 17.68
C LYS A 23 6.97 18.52 17.05
N TRP A 24 7.97 17.73 16.65
CA TRP A 24 7.82 16.37 16.09
C TRP A 24 6.76 15.42 16.72
N PRO A 25 6.41 15.46 18.04
CA PRO A 25 5.40 14.55 18.59
C PRO A 25 4.00 14.75 17.98
N ALA A 26 3.67 15.97 17.54
CA ALA A 26 2.35 16.29 16.99
C ALA A 26 2.00 15.45 15.74
N VAL A 27 2.99 15.18 14.90
CA VAL A 27 2.83 14.37 13.69
C VAL A 27 2.41 12.93 14.04
N PHE A 28 2.96 12.36 15.11
CA PHE A 28 2.61 11.02 15.56
C PHE A 28 1.19 10.94 16.12
N TYR A 29 0.76 11.97 16.87
CA TYR A 29 -0.61 12.00 17.38
C TYR A 29 -1.64 12.22 16.26
N CYS A 30 -1.40 13.14 15.33
CA CYS A 30 -2.28 13.40 14.20
C CYS A 30 -2.42 12.18 13.27
N SER A 31 -1.30 11.56 12.91
CA SER A 31 -1.32 10.35 12.07
C SER A 31 -1.98 9.16 12.78
N GLY A 32 -1.78 9.02 14.09
CA GLY A 32 -2.43 7.99 14.91
C GLY A 32 -3.96 8.14 14.96
N ILE A 33 -4.46 9.36 15.20
CA ILE A 33 -5.90 9.65 15.22
C ILE A 33 -6.52 9.43 13.84
N LEU A 34 -5.87 9.91 12.79
CA LEU A 34 -6.35 9.73 11.41
C LEU A 34 -6.42 8.25 11.03
N GLY A 35 -5.41 7.46 11.40
CA GLY A 35 -5.39 6.01 11.21
C GLY A 35 -6.50 5.31 11.97
N PHE A 36 -6.75 5.70 13.22
CA PHE A 36 -7.83 5.12 14.03
C PHE A 36 -9.22 5.42 13.46
N LEU A 37 -9.47 6.67 13.04
CA LEU A 37 -10.71 7.06 12.37
C LEU A 37 -10.90 6.27 11.07
N TRP A 38 -9.85 6.10 10.27
CA TRP A 38 -9.90 5.31 9.06
C TRP A 38 -10.22 3.83 9.34
N CYS A 39 -9.64 3.23 10.38
CA CYS A 39 -9.96 1.88 10.80
C CYS A 39 -11.44 1.70 11.17
N ILE A 40 -12.04 2.70 11.84
CA ILE A 40 -13.47 2.68 12.17
C ILE A 40 -14.31 2.72 10.90
N VAL A 41 -14.01 3.64 9.98
CA VAL A 41 -14.72 3.75 8.69
C VAL A 41 -14.60 2.44 7.89
N TRP A 42 -13.41 1.85 7.86
CA TRP A 42 -13.16 0.58 7.20
C TRP A 42 -13.98 -0.55 7.82
N HIS A 43 -14.04 -0.64 9.15
CA HIS A 43 -14.83 -1.63 9.87
C HIS A 43 -16.33 -1.49 9.58
N LEU A 44 -16.84 -0.28 9.38
CA LEU A 44 -18.24 -0.04 9.03
C LEU A 44 -18.55 -0.32 7.56
N THR A 45 -17.59 -0.11 6.66
CA THR A 45 -17.78 -0.20 5.21
C THR A 45 -17.51 -1.60 4.66
N VAL A 46 -16.56 -2.32 5.24
CA VAL A 46 -16.06 -3.59 4.71
C VAL A 46 -16.58 -4.76 5.54
N ASN A 47 -17.55 -5.48 4.99
CA ASN A 47 -18.06 -6.71 5.57
C ASN A 47 -17.47 -7.93 4.83
N ASN A 48 -16.88 -8.87 5.57
CA ASN A 48 -16.20 -10.05 5.02
C ASN A 48 -17.13 -11.14 4.46
N SER A 49 -18.45 -10.97 4.57
CA SER A 49 -19.42 -11.96 4.10
C SER A 49 -20.34 -11.34 3.04
N PRO A 50 -20.34 -11.85 1.79
CA PRO A 50 -21.26 -11.40 0.74
C PRO A 50 -22.73 -11.71 1.07
N ALA A 51 -22.99 -12.48 2.12
CA ALA A 51 -24.33 -12.82 2.60
C ALA A 51 -24.86 -11.84 3.68
N ASN A 52 -24.03 -10.93 4.21
CA ASN A 52 -24.38 -10.06 5.33
C ASN A 52 -24.20 -8.57 5.03
N THR A 53 -24.11 -8.22 3.75
CA THR A 53 -24.00 -6.85 3.26
C THR A 53 -25.39 -6.29 2.99
N LYS A 54 -25.80 -5.24 3.71
CA LYS A 54 -27.08 -4.52 3.47
C LYS A 54 -27.14 -3.82 2.10
N TRP A 55 -26.03 -3.71 1.40
CA TRP A 55 -25.87 -2.89 0.19
C TRP A 55 -25.73 -3.71 -1.09
N ILE A 56 -25.76 -5.05 -1.00
CA ILE A 56 -25.63 -5.90 -2.17
C ILE A 56 -26.99 -6.06 -2.85
N SER A 57 -27.04 -5.78 -4.15
CA SER A 57 -28.24 -5.97 -4.95
C SER A 57 -28.49 -7.47 -5.17
N ASP A 58 -29.75 -7.91 -5.15
CA ASP A 58 -30.13 -9.31 -5.38
C ASP A 58 -29.57 -9.87 -6.71
N HIS A 59 -29.36 -8.98 -7.69
CA HIS A 59 -28.73 -9.31 -8.96
C HIS A 59 -27.26 -9.72 -8.80
N GLU A 60 -26.48 -9.01 -7.96
CA GLU A 60 -25.07 -9.30 -7.72
C GLU A 60 -24.91 -10.61 -6.91
N VAL A 61 -25.79 -10.87 -5.94
CA VAL A 61 -25.81 -12.14 -5.20
C VAL A 61 -26.08 -13.33 -6.12
N THR A 62 -27.04 -13.18 -7.04
CA THR A 62 -27.39 -14.22 -8.01
C THR A 62 -26.29 -14.44 -9.04
N TYR A 63 -25.67 -13.36 -9.52
CA TYR A 63 -24.49 -13.40 -10.39
C TYR A 63 -23.32 -14.12 -9.71
N LEU A 64 -22.99 -13.75 -8.46
CA LEU A 64 -21.93 -14.39 -7.70
C LEU A 64 -22.24 -15.86 -7.42
N ARG A 65 -23.49 -16.25 -7.10
CA ARG A 65 -23.86 -17.67 -6.92
C ARG A 65 -23.73 -18.49 -8.20
N HIS A 66 -24.03 -17.91 -9.36
CA HIS A 66 -23.91 -18.61 -10.64
C HIS A 66 -22.48 -18.69 -11.19
N HIS A 67 -21.66 -17.68 -10.93
CA HIS A 67 -20.33 -17.55 -11.52
C HIS A 67 -19.18 -17.87 -10.57
N LEU A 68 -19.36 -17.82 -9.25
CA LEU A 68 -18.41 -18.45 -8.33
C LEU A 68 -18.70 -19.95 -8.29
N PRO A 69 -17.70 -20.81 -8.58
CA PRO A 69 -17.83 -22.22 -8.27
C PRO A 69 -18.12 -22.33 -6.79
N GLU A 70 -19.26 -22.95 -6.47
CA GLU A 70 -19.72 -23.19 -5.12
C GLU A 70 -18.54 -23.76 -4.32
N LYS A 71 -18.17 -23.11 -3.21
CA LYS A 71 -17.09 -23.54 -2.29
C LYS A 71 -17.34 -24.94 -1.68
N GLN A 72 -18.32 -25.69 -2.16
CA GLN A 72 -18.75 -26.99 -1.66
C GLN A 72 -18.24 -28.19 -2.46
N ALA A 73 -17.53 -28.02 -3.58
CA ALA A 73 -16.93 -29.17 -4.27
C ALA A 73 -15.51 -29.47 -3.77
N LYS A 74 -15.45 -30.22 -2.66
CA LYS A 74 -14.30 -30.94 -2.10
C LYS A 74 -13.25 -30.09 -1.36
N HIS A 75 -13.24 -30.26 -0.04
CA HIS A 75 -12.07 -30.28 0.84
C HIS A 75 -11.03 -31.35 0.41
N GLN A 76 -10.73 -31.50 -0.88
CA GLN A 76 -9.43 -32.03 -1.25
C GLN A 76 -8.46 -30.93 -0.89
N LYS A 77 -7.60 -31.17 0.10
CA LYS A 77 -6.35 -30.43 0.28
C LYS A 77 -5.60 -30.54 -1.05
N LYS A 78 -5.93 -29.68 -2.01
CA LYS A 78 -5.16 -29.54 -3.23
C LYS A 78 -3.86 -28.96 -2.73
N ILE A 79 -2.85 -29.82 -2.56
CA ILE A 79 -1.53 -29.42 -2.14
C ILE A 79 -1.07 -28.45 -3.21
N ILE A 80 -1.18 -27.16 -2.92
CA ILE A 80 -0.77 -26.10 -3.82
C ILE A 80 0.72 -26.37 -4.05
N PRO A 81 1.16 -26.63 -5.30
CA PRO A 81 2.55 -27.01 -5.56
C PRO A 81 3.42 -25.75 -5.48
N TRP A 82 3.67 -25.28 -4.26
CA TRP A 82 4.43 -24.06 -3.95
C TRP A 82 5.78 -24.05 -4.68
N ARG A 83 6.47 -25.20 -4.73
CA ARG A 83 7.75 -25.34 -5.45
C ARG A 83 7.63 -25.10 -6.95
N SER A 84 6.55 -25.58 -7.58
CA SER A 84 6.33 -25.39 -9.02
C SER A 84 5.93 -23.95 -9.35
N ILE A 85 5.22 -23.28 -8.45
CA ILE A 85 4.84 -21.86 -8.59
C ILE A 85 6.09 -20.97 -8.44
N VAL A 86 6.90 -21.19 -7.40
CA VAL A 86 8.13 -20.41 -7.16
C VAL A 86 9.17 -20.64 -8.25
N SER A 87 9.26 -21.85 -8.80
CA SER A 87 10.17 -22.18 -9.91
C SER A 87 9.65 -21.76 -11.29
N SER A 88 8.49 -21.09 -11.37
CA SER A 88 7.96 -20.65 -12.66
C SER A 88 8.76 -19.46 -13.20
N ALA A 89 9.15 -19.55 -14.48
CA ALA A 89 9.92 -18.50 -15.15
C ALA A 89 9.25 -17.10 -15.08
N PRO A 90 7.92 -16.95 -15.25
CA PRO A 90 7.27 -15.64 -15.14
C PRO A 90 7.41 -15.02 -13.75
N LEU A 91 7.32 -15.82 -12.69
CA LEU A 91 7.43 -15.33 -11.31
C LEU A 91 8.86 -14.84 -11.01
N LEU A 92 9.88 -15.57 -11.46
CA LEU A 92 11.28 -15.17 -11.30
C LEU A 92 11.60 -13.88 -12.06
N VAL A 93 11.08 -13.72 -13.28
CA VAL A 93 11.26 -12.48 -14.07
C VAL A 93 10.60 -11.29 -13.39
N VAL A 94 9.35 -11.44 -12.91
CA VAL A 94 8.66 -10.37 -12.17
C VAL A 94 9.39 -10.03 -10.87
N PHE A 95 9.89 -11.03 -10.16
CA PHE A 95 10.64 -10.84 -8.93
C PHE A 95 11.94 -10.06 -9.17
N TYR A 96 12.72 -10.46 -10.16
CA TYR A 96 13.96 -9.78 -10.52
C TYR A 96 13.72 -8.35 -11.02
N SER A 97 12.70 -8.17 -11.87
CA SER A 97 12.26 -6.85 -12.34
C SER A 97 11.88 -5.94 -11.16
N SER A 98 11.14 -6.47 -10.18
CA SER A 98 10.76 -5.73 -8.98
C SER A 98 11.98 -5.32 -8.15
N ILE A 99 12.99 -6.19 -8.00
CA ILE A 99 14.22 -5.87 -7.28
C ILE A 99 14.97 -4.73 -7.98
N ILE A 100 15.14 -4.81 -9.31
CA ILE A 100 15.82 -3.77 -10.08
C ILE A 100 15.11 -2.43 -9.93
N VAL A 101 13.78 -2.41 -10.08
CA VAL A 101 13.00 -1.17 -9.97
C VAL A 101 13.16 -0.56 -8.58
N ASN A 102 13.07 -1.36 -7.51
CA ASN A 102 13.26 -0.85 -6.15
C ASN A 102 14.69 -0.35 -5.90
N MET A 103 15.71 -1.07 -6.39
CA MET A 103 17.11 -0.64 -6.31
C MET A 103 17.35 0.66 -7.07
N MET A 104 16.80 0.79 -8.28
CA MET A 104 16.93 1.99 -9.10
C MET A 104 16.27 3.21 -8.43
N ILE A 105 15.06 3.06 -7.87
CA ILE A 105 14.39 4.13 -7.13
C ILE A 105 15.21 4.54 -5.91
N ALA A 106 15.72 3.58 -5.13
CA ALA A 106 16.54 3.86 -3.96
C ALA A 106 17.85 4.57 -4.35
N MET A 107 18.49 4.14 -5.44
CA MET A 107 19.69 4.76 -5.99
C MET A 107 19.41 6.22 -6.36
N ILE A 108 18.37 6.48 -7.15
CA ILE A 108 17.99 7.83 -7.55
C ILE A 108 17.73 8.72 -6.32
N LEU A 109 16.98 8.23 -5.32
CA LEU A 109 16.68 8.99 -4.11
C LEU A 109 17.94 9.35 -3.29
N VAL A 110 18.98 8.51 -3.30
CA VAL A 110 20.24 8.78 -2.59
C VAL A 110 21.15 9.72 -3.38
N TYR A 111 21.25 9.53 -4.70
CA TYR A 111 22.15 10.34 -5.53
C TYR A 111 21.60 11.74 -5.83
N ILE A 112 20.27 11.94 -5.84
CA ILE A 112 19.67 13.26 -6.00
C ILE A 112 20.21 14.28 -4.98
N PRO A 113 20.14 14.06 -3.65
CA PRO A 113 20.63 15.03 -2.68
C PRO A 113 22.16 15.18 -2.72
N VAL A 114 22.89 14.11 -3.02
CA VAL A 114 24.35 14.15 -3.19
C VAL A 114 24.74 15.03 -4.39
N TYR A 115 24.05 14.88 -5.52
CA TYR A 115 24.26 15.69 -6.70
C TYR A 115 23.97 17.18 -6.46
N PHE A 116 22.85 17.49 -5.79
CA PHE A 116 22.49 18.86 -5.43
C PHE A 116 23.53 19.52 -4.52
N LYS A 117 24.09 18.77 -3.58
CA LYS A 117 25.11 19.25 -2.66
C LYS A 117 26.48 19.41 -3.32
N ASP A 118 26.96 18.38 -4.01
CA ASP A 118 28.36 18.30 -4.44
C ASP A 118 28.62 18.98 -5.79
N VAL A 119 27.64 18.99 -6.70
CA VAL A 119 27.78 19.58 -8.04
C VAL A 119 27.14 20.96 -8.10
N LEU A 120 25.94 21.13 -7.55
CA LEU A 120 25.22 22.41 -7.58
C LEU A 120 25.63 23.35 -6.42
N MET A 121 26.38 22.88 -5.42
CA MET A 121 26.77 23.62 -4.21
C MET A 121 25.62 24.36 -3.52
N LEU A 122 24.40 23.82 -3.62
CA LEU A 122 23.27 24.32 -2.86
C LEU A 122 23.37 23.75 -1.44
N GLU A 123 23.43 24.63 -0.43
CA GLU A 123 23.36 24.20 0.96
C GLU A 123 22.01 23.50 1.20
N VAL A 124 22.05 22.28 1.72
CA VAL A 124 20.86 21.51 2.17
C VAL A 124 20.38 22.10 3.49
N LYS A 125 20.11 23.41 3.49
CA LYS A 125 19.60 24.15 4.63
C LYS A 125 18.24 24.67 4.21
N GLN A 126 17.21 24.07 4.81
CA GLN A 126 15.79 24.41 4.73
C GLN A 126 15.04 23.78 3.55
N VAL A 127 14.79 22.48 3.69
CA VAL A 127 13.46 21.91 3.40
C VAL A 127 12.85 21.52 4.74
#